data_AF-A0A4Q3S9R9-F1
#
_entry.id   AF-A0A4Q3S9R9-F1
#
_cell.length_a   1.000
_cell.length_b   1.000
_cell.length_c   1.000
_cell.angle_alpha   90.00
_cell.angle_beta   90.00
_cell.angle_gamma   90.00
#
_symmetry.space_group_name_H-M   'P 1'
#
loop_
_entity.id
_entity.type
_entity.pdbx_description
1 polymer ?
#
loop_
_entity_poly.entity_id
_entity_poly.type
_entity_poly.pdbx_seq_one_letter_code
_entity_poly.pdbx_strand_id
1 'polypeptide(L)'
;MRPGKIYLIFLLVFMLLQSAVAQPPLSNLRKKWIPVTDSSFVIDSFSIAPNTFTMQGAPDANYKLDEIDAKFTWIVKPDADSVFITYRVFPARLNRKVYKYNYDSIRFNFLAEKPTRVRASLSSSNA
;
A
#
# COMPACT_ATOMS: atom_id res chain seq x y z
N MET A 1 -26.47 30.62 30.20
CA MET A 1 -26.80 29.94 28.91
C MET A 1 -28.06 29.12 29.13
N ARG A 2 -29.13 29.29 28.32
CA ARG A 2 -30.39 28.54 28.54
C ARG A 2 -30.14 27.05 28.28
N PRO A 3 -30.69 26.13 29.11
CA PRO A 3 -30.40 24.70 29.01
C PRO A 3 -30.71 24.12 27.62
N GLY A 4 -31.74 24.61 26.92
CA GLY A 4 -32.06 24.21 25.55
C GLY A 4 -30.96 24.47 24.51
N LYS A 5 -30.12 25.50 24.71
CA LYS A 5 -29.01 25.81 23.79
C LYS A 5 -27.85 24.81 23.93
N ILE A 6 -27.68 24.22 25.12
CA ILE A 6 -26.63 23.23 25.38
C ILE A 6 -26.95 21.92 24.64
N TYR A 7 -28.20 21.47 24.68
CA TYR A 7 -28.64 20.28 23.94
C TYR A 7 -28.52 20.44 22.43
N LEU A 8 -28.81 21.64 21.91
CA LEU A 8 -28.61 21.97 20.49
C LEU A 8 -27.14 21.87 20.06
N ILE A 9 -26.22 22.33 20.90
CA ILE A 9 -24.78 22.23 20.63
C ILE A 9 -24.34 20.75 20.67
N PHE A 10 -24.82 19.97 21.63
CA PHE A 10 -24.51 18.53 21.69
C PHE A 10 -25.04 17.76 20.47
N LEU A 11 -26.25 18.08 20.00
CA LEU A 11 -26.82 17.49 18.79
C LEU A 11 -26.04 17.88 17.52
N LEU A 12 -25.60 19.14 17.43
CA LEU A 12 -24.74 19.61 16.33
C LEU A 12 -23.38 18.86 16.33
N VAL A 13 -22.74 18.72 17.50
CA VAL A 13 -21.47 17.99 17.63
C VAL A 13 -21.62 16.52 17.26
N PHE A 14 -22.72 15.88 17.69
CA PHE A 14 -23.03 14.50 17.33
C PHE A 14 -23.22 14.31 15.82
N MET A 15 -23.88 15.25 15.13
CA MET A 15 -24.01 15.20 13.66
C MET A 15 -22.68 15.41 12.95
N LEU A 16 -21.80 16.28 13.45
CA LEU A 16 -20.46 16.50 12.88
C LEU A 16 -19.52 15.30 13.07
N LEU A 17 -19.72 14.49 14.12
CA LEU A 17 -18.97 13.24 14.31
C LEU A 17 -19.35 12.16 13.30
N GLN A 18 -20.58 12.15 12.78
CA GLN A 18 -21.03 11.14 11.81
C GLN A 18 -20.47 11.36 10.40
N SER A 19 -20.12 12.58 10.00
CA SER A 19 -19.52 12.84 8.69
C SER A 19 -18.04 12.41 8.60
N ALA A 20 -17.38 12.18 9.73
CA ALA A 20 -15.98 11.74 9.77
C ALA A 20 -15.79 10.24 9.45
N VAL A 21 -16.84 9.42 9.63
CA VAL A 21 -16.76 7.94 9.46
C VAL A 21 -17.18 7.43 8.09
N ALA A 22 -17.64 8.30 7.18
CA ALA A 22 -18.07 7.92 5.83
C ALA A 22 -17.00 8.26 4.78
N GLN A 23 -15.81 7.67 4.88
CA GLN A 23 -14.91 7.63 3.73
C GLN A 23 -15.45 6.57 2.76
N PRO A 24 -15.76 6.91 1.49
CA PRO A 24 -16.15 5.90 0.52
C PRO A 24 -15.08 4.82 0.47
N PRO A 25 -15.45 3.53 0.36
CA PRO A 25 -14.47 2.46 0.26
C PRO A 25 -13.52 2.80 -0.89
N LEU A 26 -12.21 2.79 -0.61
CA LEU A 26 -11.20 3.05 -1.63
C LEU A 26 -11.50 2.17 -2.85
N SER A 27 -11.79 2.80 -3.99
CA SER A 27 -12.09 2.08 -5.22
C SER A 27 -10.90 1.21 -5.60
N ASN A 28 -11.17 -0.05 -5.91
CA ASN A 28 -10.17 -0.96 -6.44
C ASN A 28 -9.89 -0.73 -7.93
N LEU A 29 -10.64 0.16 -8.60
CA LEU A 29 -10.42 0.53 -9.99
C LEU A 29 -9.48 1.74 -10.07
N ARG A 30 -8.39 1.59 -10.81
CA ARG A 30 -7.39 2.63 -11.08
C ARG A 30 -7.40 3.01 -12.56
N LYS A 31 -7.21 4.29 -12.83
CA LYS A 31 -7.09 4.87 -14.17
C LYS A 31 -5.96 5.88 -14.14
N LYS A 32 -4.98 5.75 -15.03
CA LYS A 32 -3.85 6.68 -15.07
C LYS A 32 -3.15 6.68 -16.43
N TRP A 33 -2.38 7.73 -16.68
CA TRP A 33 -1.43 7.79 -17.77
C TRP A 33 -0.10 7.20 -17.33
N ILE A 34 0.49 6.38 -18.18
CA ILE A 34 1.86 5.88 -18.00
C ILE A 34 2.76 6.40 -19.12
N PRO A 35 4.02 6.74 -18.82
CA PRO A 35 4.97 7.16 -19.84
C PRO A 35 5.44 5.96 -20.67
N VAL A 36 5.81 6.22 -21.92
CA VAL A 36 6.46 5.24 -22.78
C VAL A 36 7.98 5.36 -22.59
N THR A 37 8.57 4.38 -21.90
CA THR A 37 9.99 4.37 -21.51
C THR A 37 10.69 3.11 -21.99
N ASP A 38 12.02 3.16 -22.13
CA ASP A 38 12.85 1.98 -22.43
C ASP A 38 12.93 0.97 -21.29
N SER A 39 12.92 1.46 -20.05
CA SER A 39 13.09 0.63 -18.87
C SER A 39 11.76 0.09 -18.37
N SER A 40 11.82 -1.06 -17.70
CA SER A 40 10.70 -1.58 -16.92
C SER A 40 10.45 -0.71 -15.69
N PHE A 41 9.20 -0.42 -15.36
CA PHE A 41 8.84 0.41 -14.21
C PHE A 41 7.64 -0.16 -13.45
N VAL A 42 7.48 0.27 -12.20
CA VAL A 42 6.38 -0.15 -11.34
C VAL A 42 5.20 0.81 -11.53
N ILE A 43 4.02 0.26 -11.83
CA ILE A 43 2.80 1.04 -12.03
C ILE A 43 2.00 1.22 -10.74
N ASP A 44 2.09 0.32 -9.77
CA ASP A 44 1.35 0.46 -8.52
C ASP A 44 2.11 -0.15 -7.34
N SER A 45 1.72 0.23 -6.12
CA SER A 45 2.27 -0.35 -4.89
C SER A 45 1.61 -1.68 -4.54
N PHE A 46 0.38 -1.91 -5.00
CA PHE A 46 -0.38 -3.13 -4.78
C PHE A 46 -0.35 -4.05 -6.00
N SER A 47 -0.58 -5.34 -5.77
CA SER A 47 -0.71 -6.30 -6.86
C SER A 47 -1.97 -6.02 -7.66
N ILE A 48 -1.89 -6.22 -8.97
CA ILE A 48 -2.96 -6.02 -9.92
C ILE A 48 -3.82 -7.29 -9.99
N ALA A 49 -5.12 -7.11 -10.13
CA ALA A 49 -6.03 -8.23 -10.35
C ALA A 49 -5.79 -8.80 -11.77
N PRO A 50 -5.53 -10.11 -11.92
CA PRO A 50 -5.30 -10.73 -13.21
C PRO A 50 -6.46 -10.49 -14.18
N ASN A 51 -6.15 -10.34 -15.48
CA ASN A 51 -7.14 -10.12 -16.54
C ASN A 51 -8.01 -8.86 -16.40
N THR A 52 -7.57 -7.87 -15.63
CA THR A 52 -8.30 -6.58 -15.50
C THR A 52 -7.58 -5.40 -16.13
N PHE A 53 -6.30 -5.56 -16.45
CA PHE A 53 -5.51 -4.52 -17.07
C PHE A 53 -5.93 -4.32 -18.52
N THR A 54 -6.24 -3.09 -18.87
CA THR A 54 -6.55 -2.67 -20.24
C THR A 54 -5.79 -1.40 -20.58
N MET A 55 -5.33 -1.33 -21.82
CA MET A 55 -4.55 -0.23 -22.35
C MET A 55 -5.20 0.29 -23.63
N GLN A 56 -5.32 1.60 -23.75
CA GLN A 56 -5.83 2.21 -24.98
C GLN A 56 -4.72 2.31 -26.02
N GLY A 57 -4.97 1.81 -27.24
CA GLY A 57 -4.07 2.05 -28.38
C GLY A 57 -2.89 1.09 -28.54
N ALA A 58 -2.75 0.06 -27.70
CA ALA A 58 -1.78 -1.01 -27.91
C ALA A 58 -2.37 -2.40 -27.57
N PRO A 59 -2.12 -3.43 -28.40
CA PRO A 59 -2.54 -4.80 -28.11
C PRO A 59 -1.70 -5.43 -26.99
N ASP A 60 -2.23 -6.47 -26.35
CA ASP A 60 -1.58 -7.18 -25.23
C ASP A 60 -0.22 -7.80 -25.60
N ALA A 61 0.01 -8.07 -26.89
CA ALA A 61 1.29 -8.59 -27.39
C ALA A 61 2.44 -7.56 -27.31
N ASN A 62 2.15 -6.28 -27.13
CA ASN A 62 3.14 -5.21 -27.18
C ASN A 62 3.79 -4.93 -25.82
N TYR A 63 3.36 -5.59 -24.74
CA TYR A 63 3.89 -5.38 -23.41
C TYR A 63 3.89 -6.67 -22.59
N LYS A 64 4.65 -6.64 -21.48
CA LYS A 64 4.57 -7.63 -20.41
C LYS A 64 4.18 -6.91 -19.13
N LEU A 65 3.20 -7.47 -18.45
CA LEU A 65 2.80 -7.05 -17.12
C LEU A 65 3.10 -8.18 -16.14
N ASP A 66 3.81 -7.88 -15.07
CA ASP A 66 3.86 -8.71 -13.88
C ASP A 66 2.79 -8.19 -12.92
N GLU A 67 1.67 -8.91 -12.80
CA GLU A 67 0.55 -8.50 -11.97
C GLU A 67 0.87 -8.56 -10.47
N ILE A 68 1.82 -9.41 -10.06
CA ILE A 68 2.18 -9.58 -8.64
C ILE A 68 2.98 -8.37 -8.17
N ASP A 69 4.00 -7.98 -8.94
CA ASP A 69 4.87 -6.84 -8.62
C ASP A 69 4.35 -5.50 -9.19
N ALA A 70 3.24 -5.54 -9.93
CA ALA A 70 2.72 -4.40 -10.70
C ALA A 70 3.82 -3.77 -11.57
N LYS A 71 4.67 -4.60 -12.17
CA LYS A 71 5.82 -4.17 -12.98
C LYS A 71 5.46 -4.28 -14.45
N PHE A 72 5.63 -3.18 -15.16
CA PHE A 72 5.30 -3.05 -16.57
C PHE A 72 6.57 -2.96 -17.41
N THR A 73 6.58 -3.66 -18.55
CA THR A 73 7.68 -3.66 -19.52
C THR A 73 7.15 -3.60 -20.94
N TRP A 74 7.63 -2.64 -21.75
CA TRP A 74 7.30 -2.58 -23.17
C TRP A 74 8.06 -3.65 -23.96
N ILE A 75 7.37 -4.37 -24.85
CA ILE A 75 7.99 -5.21 -25.88
C ILE A 75 8.12 -4.40 -27.17
N VAL A 76 7.01 -3.78 -27.59
CA VAL A 76 6.93 -2.88 -28.74
C VAL A 76 6.31 -1.57 -28.27
N LYS A 77 7.04 -0.48 -28.45
CA LYS A 77 6.58 0.84 -28.02
C LYS A 77 5.57 1.42 -29.02
N PRO A 78 4.52 2.08 -28.55
CA PRO A 78 3.68 2.91 -29.41
C PRO A 78 4.39 4.25 -29.73
N ASP A 79 3.97 4.91 -30.81
CA ASP A 79 4.46 6.24 -31.23
C ASP A 79 3.94 7.41 -30.37
N ALA A 80 3.39 7.12 -29.19
CA ALA A 80 2.86 8.11 -28.26
C ALA A 80 3.77 8.26 -27.04
N ASP A 81 3.88 9.46 -26.48
CA ASP A 81 4.71 9.70 -25.29
C ASP A 81 4.11 9.07 -24.02
N SER A 82 2.78 8.92 -23.99
CA SER A 82 2.06 8.34 -22.86
C SER A 82 0.82 7.58 -23.31
N VAL A 83 0.43 6.61 -22.49
CA VAL A 83 -0.72 5.74 -22.77
C VAL A 83 -1.64 5.70 -21.56
N PHE A 84 -2.94 5.73 -21.84
CA PHE A 84 -3.96 5.60 -20.81
C PHE A 84 -4.23 4.14 -20.48
N ILE A 85 -4.14 3.80 -19.19
CA ILE A 85 -4.37 2.46 -18.67
C ILE A 85 -5.48 2.44 -17.63
N THR A 86 -6.21 1.33 -17.59
CA THR A 86 -7.24 1.05 -16.59
C THR A 86 -7.02 -0.35 -16.03
N TYR A 87 -7.08 -0.52 -14.72
CA TYR A 87 -6.86 -1.82 -14.08
C TYR A 87 -7.51 -1.89 -12.70
N ARG A 88 -7.66 -3.10 -12.15
CA ARG A 88 -8.08 -3.30 -10.75
C ARG A 88 -6.91 -3.75 -9.89
N VAL A 89 -6.92 -3.38 -8.61
CA VAL A 89 -5.88 -3.74 -7.64
C VAL A 89 -6.45 -4.56 -6.49
N PHE A 90 -5.62 -5.43 -5.93
CA PHE A 90 -5.87 -6.06 -4.64
C PHE A 90 -5.69 -5.05 -3.49
N PRO A 91 -6.31 -5.28 -2.32
CA PRO A 91 -6.10 -4.43 -1.14
C PRO A 91 -4.69 -4.60 -0.52
N ALA A 92 -3.88 -5.52 -1.03
CA ALA A 92 -2.54 -5.80 -0.56
C ALA A 92 -1.65 -6.33 -1.70
N ARG A 93 -0.34 -6.29 -1.49
CA ARG A 93 0.65 -6.91 -2.38
C ARG A 93 0.79 -8.40 -2.04
N LEU A 94 0.57 -9.27 -3.03
CA LEU A 94 0.47 -10.72 -2.84
C LEU A 94 1.80 -11.38 -2.44
N ASN A 95 2.93 -10.88 -2.93
CA ASN A 95 4.25 -11.40 -2.58
C ASN A 95 4.91 -10.68 -1.38
N ARG A 96 4.14 -9.88 -0.63
CA ARG A 96 4.67 -9.23 0.57
C ARG A 96 4.95 -10.30 1.63
N LYS A 97 6.21 -10.41 2.06
CA LYS A 97 6.58 -11.25 3.21
C LYS A 97 5.92 -10.68 4.47
N VAL A 98 5.07 -11.49 5.12
CA VAL A 98 4.41 -11.13 6.38
C VAL A 98 4.98 -11.98 7.49
N TYR A 99 5.46 -11.34 8.55
CA TYR A 99 5.93 -11.99 9.76
C TYR A 99 4.93 -11.69 10.87
N LYS A 100 4.46 -12.73 11.58
CA LYS A 100 3.56 -12.57 12.74
C LYS A 100 4.31 -12.07 13.99
N TYR A 101 5.59 -12.44 14.12
CA TYR A 101 6.43 -12.10 15.26
C TYR A 101 7.74 -11.49 14.78
N ASN A 102 8.29 -10.57 15.57
CA ASN A 102 9.64 -10.07 15.36
C ASN A 102 10.63 -11.16 15.76
N TYR A 103 11.69 -11.37 14.96
CA TYR A 103 12.72 -12.36 15.24
C TYR A 103 13.26 -12.24 16.68
N ASP A 104 13.55 -11.01 17.12
CA ASP A 104 14.11 -10.75 18.45
C ASP A 104 13.18 -11.14 19.60
N SER A 105 11.86 -11.17 19.37
CA SER A 105 10.90 -11.55 20.41
C SER A 105 10.69 -13.07 20.53
N ILE A 106 11.11 -13.85 19.53
CA ILE A 106 10.89 -15.30 19.51
C ILE A 106 12.17 -16.12 19.49
N ARG A 107 13.33 -15.52 19.21
CA ARG A 107 14.61 -16.24 19.06
C ARG A 107 14.99 -17.09 20.28
N PHE A 108 14.48 -16.78 21.46
CA PHE A 108 14.76 -17.52 22.71
C PHE A 108 13.59 -18.37 23.21
N ASN A 109 12.45 -18.38 22.51
CA ASN A 109 11.30 -19.21 22.89
C ASN A 109 11.53 -20.69 22.55
N PHE A 110 12.49 -20.98 21.68
CA PHE A 110 12.82 -22.33 21.20
C PHE A 110 14.11 -22.89 21.81
N LEU A 111 14.79 -22.14 22.69
CA LEU A 111 15.96 -22.61 23.42
C LEU A 111 15.50 -23.26 24.74
N ALA A 112 16.15 -24.35 25.13
CA ALA A 112 15.91 -24.99 26.43
C ALA A 112 16.27 -24.07 27.60
N GLU A 113 17.25 -23.18 27.41
CA GLU A 113 17.71 -22.22 28.40
C GLU A 113 17.60 -20.79 27.87
N LYS A 114 17.13 -19.87 28.71
CA LYS A 114 17.07 -18.44 28.38
C LYS A 114 18.49 -17.86 28.47
N PRO A 115 18.92 -17.08 27.47
CA PRO A 115 20.25 -16.49 27.50
C PRO A 115 20.37 -15.48 28.63
N THR A 116 21.51 -15.50 29.30
CA THR A 116 21.85 -14.51 30.33
C THR A 116 22.02 -13.14 29.69
N ARG A 117 21.21 -12.16 30.13
CA ARG A 117 21.39 -10.76 29.72
C ARG A 117 22.59 -10.18 30.47
N VAL A 118 23.73 -10.06 29.81
CA VAL A 118 24.85 -9.28 30.35
C VAL A 118 24.43 -7.81 30.32
N ARG A 119 24.34 -7.18 31.49
CA ARG A 119 24.10 -5.75 31.58
C ARG A 119 25.35 -5.06 31.06
N ALA A 120 25.25 -4.38 29.92
CA ALA A 120 26.31 -3.50 29.48
C ALA A 120 26.52 -2.45 30.59
N SER A 121 27.64 -2.55 31.29
CA SER A 121 28.09 -1.49 32.19
C SER A 121 28.26 -0.23 31.35
N LEU A 122 27.66 0.87 31.78
CA LEU A 122 27.94 2.19 31.22
C LEU A 122 29.46 2.34 31.12
N SER A 123 29.99 2.40 29.90
CA SER A 123 31.34 2.89 29.68
C SER A 123 31.32 4.33 30.19
N SER A 124 31.88 4.54 31.38
CA SER A 124 32.12 5.85 31.92
C SER A 124 32.89 6.66 30.89
N SER A 125 32.36 7.85 30.61
CA SER A 125 33.06 8.97 30.01
C SER A 125 34.51 9.05 30.48
N ASN A 126 35.42 9.45 29.60
CA ASN A 126 36.42 10.43 29.98
C ASN A 126 36.59 11.45 28.86
N ALA A 127 36.57 12.70 29.29
CA ALA A 127 36.84 13.92 28.55
C ALA A 127 38.30 14.00 28.11
#